data_AF-A0AAW6LZ19-F1
#
_entry.id   AF-A0AAW6LZ19-F1
#
_cell.length_a   1.000
_cell.length_b   1.000
_cell.length_c   1.000
_cell.angle_alpha   90.00
_cell.angle_beta   90.00
_cell.angle_gamma   90.00
#
_symmetry.space_group_name_H-M   'P 1'
#
loop_
_entity.id
_entity.type
_entity.pdbx_description
1 polymer ?
#
loop_
_entity_poly.entity_id
_entity_poly.type
_entity_poly.pdbx_seq_one_letter_code
_entity_poly.pdbx_strand_id
1 'polypeptide(L)'
;MKKVILALVASAFVSFAYAQDVNFDSFKRIESDKVLNLSADQIAKIKKLNKEVGPKFRAIGRSNLPGYEKGQKKRALALEHKAAIRAILSENQIKAWETHYGSMNNGEGLRGIMKDDYDNRLDQLEAKFEKDKEAIENSSLSKDVKKDKVRSLKNQYKQEKERLKNERDAAIRSGVLEK
;
A
#
# COMPACT_ATOMS: atom_id res chain seq x y z
N MET A 1 -10.57 48.25 -25.76
CA MET A 1 -9.34 47.44 -25.85
C MET A 1 -9.07 46.79 -24.50
N LYS A 2 -8.83 45.46 -24.49
CA LYS A 2 -8.16 44.57 -23.50
C LYS A 2 -8.11 45.03 -22.03
N LYS A 3 -8.82 44.38 -21.09
CA LYS A 3 -8.40 43.19 -20.27
C LYS A 3 -6.97 43.40 -19.71
N VAL A 4 -6.70 43.27 -18.41
CA VAL A 4 -6.62 42.01 -17.65
C VAL A 4 -6.65 42.32 -16.14
N ILE A 5 -7.57 41.70 -15.39
CA ILE A 5 -7.46 41.57 -13.92
C ILE A 5 -6.72 40.27 -13.64
N LEU A 6 -5.51 40.38 -13.10
CA LEU A 6 -4.65 39.26 -12.74
C LEU A 6 -5.06 38.75 -11.35
N ALA A 7 -5.91 37.71 -11.29
CA ALA A 7 -6.22 37.01 -10.05
C ALA A 7 -5.17 35.90 -9.80
N LEU A 8 -4.21 36.20 -8.92
CA LEU A 8 -3.25 35.22 -8.37
C LEU A 8 -3.98 34.27 -7.41
N VAL A 9 -4.44 33.13 -7.90
CA VAL A 9 -4.94 32.04 -7.06
C VAL A 9 -3.73 31.23 -6.59
N ALA A 10 -3.18 31.62 -5.44
CA ALA A 10 -2.22 30.81 -4.69
C ALA A 10 -2.90 29.51 -4.26
N SER A 11 -2.73 28.45 -5.06
CA SER A 11 -3.19 27.11 -4.74
C SER A 11 -2.19 26.52 -3.74
N ALA A 12 -2.47 26.69 -2.45
CA ALA A 12 -1.73 26.02 -1.39
C ALA A 12 -1.91 24.50 -1.56
N PHE A 13 -0.95 23.86 -2.23
CA PHE A 13 -0.75 22.43 -2.19
C PHE A 13 -0.33 22.05 -0.77
N VAL A 14 -1.32 21.79 0.09
CA VAL A 14 -1.02 21.12 1.35
C VAL A 14 -0.72 19.67 0.99
N SER A 15 0.56 19.39 0.82
CA SER A 15 1.13 18.05 0.71
C SER A 15 0.89 17.30 2.02
N PHE A 16 -0.30 16.73 2.18
CA PHE A 16 -0.56 15.79 3.25
C PHE A 16 0.09 14.45 2.88
N ALA A 17 1.32 14.27 3.33
CA ALA A 17 2.04 13.02 3.35
C ALA A 17 1.37 12.05 4.34
N TYR A 18 0.28 11.41 3.93
CA TYR A 18 -0.24 10.21 4.60
C TYR A 18 -0.02 9.00 3.73
N ALA A 19 1.25 8.61 3.65
CA ALA A 19 1.65 7.25 3.36
C ALA A 19 2.39 6.72 4.59
N GLN A 20 1.67 6.55 5.71
CA GLN A 20 2.09 5.53 6.66
C GLN A 20 1.79 4.19 6.00
N ASP A 21 2.84 3.65 5.41
CA ASP A 21 2.92 2.37 4.74
C ASP A 21 2.84 1.27 5.81
N VAL A 22 1.63 1.02 6.32
CA VAL A 22 1.35 0.00 7.35
C VAL A 22 1.54 -1.44 6.83
N ASN A 23 1.87 -1.63 5.54
CA ASN A 23 2.00 -2.96 4.94
C ASN A 23 3.46 -3.42 4.69
N PHE A 24 4.46 -2.59 5.00
CA PHE A 24 5.88 -2.99 4.99
C PHE A 24 6.33 -3.68 6.29
N ASP A 25 5.47 -3.78 7.30
CA ASP A 25 5.89 -4.11 8.68
C ASP A 25 6.11 -5.61 8.95
N SER A 26 5.58 -6.54 8.15
CA SER A 26 5.62 -7.98 8.48
C SER A 26 7.04 -8.57 8.49
N PHE A 27 7.96 -8.02 7.70
CA PHE A 27 9.37 -8.48 7.65
C PHE A 27 10.35 -7.47 8.21
N LYS A 28 9.85 -6.32 8.65
CA LYS A 28 10.67 -5.33 9.30
C LYS A 28 11.11 -5.94 10.63
N ARG A 29 12.42 -6.08 10.82
CA ARG A 29 13.06 -6.66 12.02
C ARG A 29 13.16 -8.19 12.04
N ILE A 30 12.85 -8.90 10.95
CA ILE A 30 13.13 -10.35 10.87
C ILE A 30 14.61 -10.66 11.13
N GLU A 31 15.52 -9.74 10.77
CA GLU A 31 16.95 -9.81 11.05
C GLU A 31 17.31 -9.80 12.55
N SER A 32 16.36 -9.48 13.42
CA SER A 32 16.50 -9.46 14.89
C SER A 32 15.56 -10.44 15.59
N ASP A 33 14.87 -11.28 14.83
CA ASP A 33 13.92 -12.24 15.36
C ASP A 33 14.64 -13.39 16.07
N LYS A 34 14.37 -13.52 17.37
CA LYS A 34 14.98 -14.54 18.23
C LYS A 34 14.40 -15.94 17.99
N VAL A 35 13.19 -16.05 17.43
CA VAL A 35 12.54 -17.34 17.13
C VAL A 35 13.26 -18.06 16.00
N LEU A 36 13.82 -17.30 15.06
CA LEU A 36 14.42 -17.87 13.85
C LEU A 36 15.88 -18.30 14.00
N ASN A 37 16.58 -17.89 15.07
CA ASN A 37 18.00 -18.17 15.29
C ASN A 37 18.83 -18.01 13.99
N LEU A 38 18.69 -16.84 13.34
CA LEU A 38 19.34 -16.57 12.06
C LEU A 38 20.87 -16.59 12.22
N SER A 39 21.58 -17.16 11.25
CA SER A 39 23.04 -17.08 11.20
C SER A 39 23.50 -15.65 10.90
N ALA A 40 24.75 -15.32 11.24
CA ALA A 40 25.33 -14.01 10.94
C ALA A 40 25.24 -13.65 9.45
N ASP A 41 25.46 -14.64 8.57
CA ASP A 41 25.36 -14.48 7.12
C ASP A 41 23.93 -14.21 6.67
N GLN A 42 22.94 -14.92 7.23
CA GLN A 42 21.53 -14.69 6.93
C GLN A 42 21.11 -13.27 7.36
N ILE A 43 21.49 -12.86 8.58
CA ILE A 43 21.25 -11.51 9.10
C ILE A 43 21.86 -10.45 8.18
N ALA A 44 23.10 -10.64 7.73
CA ALA A 44 23.76 -9.71 6.82
C ALA A 44 23.03 -9.58 5.48
N LYS A 45 22.63 -10.71 4.88
CA LYS A 45 21.87 -10.76 3.62
C LYS A 45 20.50 -10.06 3.77
N ILE A 46 19.75 -10.34 4.83
CA ILE A 46 18.44 -9.72 5.09
C ILE A 46 18.59 -8.20 5.33
N LYS A 47 19.57 -7.77 6.14
CA LYS A 47 19.84 -6.34 6.36
C LYS A 47 20.14 -5.61 5.05
N LYS A 48 20.89 -6.25 4.15
CA LYS A 48 21.18 -5.71 2.82
C LYS A 48 19.89 -5.54 2.01
N LEU A 49 19.05 -6.59 1.91
CA LEU A 49 17.75 -6.51 1.23
C LEU A 49 16.87 -5.40 1.80
N ASN A 50 16.75 -5.31 3.13
CA ASN A 50 15.95 -4.29 3.81
C ASN A 50 16.46 -2.86 3.52
N LYS A 51 17.78 -2.68 3.40
CA LYS A 51 18.39 -1.40 3.03
C LYS A 51 18.09 -1.02 1.57
N GLU A 52 18.05 -1.99 0.67
CA GLU A 52 17.83 -1.79 -0.77
C GLU A 52 16.35 -1.55 -1.13
N VAL A 53 15.42 -2.20 -0.43
CA VAL A 53 13.99 -2.11 -0.76
C VAL A 53 13.38 -0.76 -0.38
N GLY A 54 13.84 -0.15 0.72
CA GLY A 54 13.31 1.15 1.20
C GLY A 54 13.40 2.28 0.16
N PRO A 55 14.56 2.52 -0.49
CA PRO A 55 14.66 3.44 -1.63
C PRO A 55 13.70 3.12 -2.78
N LYS A 56 13.49 1.84 -3.12
CA LYS A 56 12.57 1.43 -4.21
C LYS A 56 11.11 1.79 -3.90
N PHE A 57 10.64 1.52 -2.68
CA PHE A 57 9.31 1.96 -2.23
C PHE A 57 9.14 3.49 -2.29
N ARG A 58 10.17 4.25 -1.87
CA ARG A 58 10.16 5.72 -1.94
C ARG A 58 10.13 6.20 -3.40
N ALA A 59 10.88 5.57 -4.29
CA ALA A 59 10.88 5.89 -5.71
C ALA A 59 9.50 5.69 -6.35
N ILE A 60 8.82 4.57 -6.04
CA ILE A 60 7.45 4.33 -6.49
C ILE A 60 6.51 5.41 -5.95
N GLY A 61 6.60 5.76 -4.67
CA GLY A 61 5.78 6.80 -4.06
C GLY A 61 5.97 8.19 -4.68
N ARG A 62 7.21 8.53 -5.08
CA ARG A 62 7.56 9.81 -5.72
C ARG A 62 7.36 9.83 -7.23
N SER A 63 7.07 8.68 -7.86
CA SER A 63 6.83 8.62 -9.31
C SER A 63 5.60 9.44 -9.72
N ASN A 64 5.46 9.75 -11.00
CA ASN A 64 4.28 10.42 -11.53
C ASN A 64 3.14 9.45 -11.92
N LEU A 65 3.25 8.19 -11.50
CA LEU A 65 2.24 7.17 -11.82
C LEU A 65 0.91 7.50 -11.12
N PRO A 66 -0.23 7.09 -11.70
CA PRO A 66 -1.53 7.11 -11.03
C PRO A 66 -1.49 6.38 -9.68
N GLY A 67 -2.39 6.74 -8.77
CA GLY A 67 -2.47 6.14 -7.43
C GLY A 67 -2.54 4.61 -7.48
N TYR A 68 -3.45 4.11 -8.33
CA TYR A 68 -3.66 2.69 -8.57
C TYR A 68 -2.38 1.95 -9.02
N GLU A 69 -1.69 2.48 -10.06
CA GLU A 69 -0.45 1.86 -10.56
C GLU A 69 0.68 1.89 -9.51
N LYS A 70 0.74 2.94 -8.68
CA LYS A 70 1.67 2.96 -7.54
C LYS A 70 1.34 1.86 -6.55
N GLY A 71 0.06 1.65 -6.23
CA GLY A 71 -0.41 0.58 -5.36
C GLY A 71 0.06 -0.79 -5.86
N GLN A 72 -0.22 -1.11 -7.12
CA GLN A 72 0.20 -2.36 -7.76
C GLN A 72 1.73 -2.56 -7.72
N LYS A 73 2.50 -1.54 -8.09
CA LYS A 73 3.98 -1.64 -8.07
C LYS A 73 4.53 -1.82 -6.66
N LYS A 74 3.94 -1.15 -5.65
CA LYS A 74 4.31 -1.36 -4.26
C LYS A 74 3.98 -2.78 -3.79
N ARG A 75 2.82 -3.31 -4.16
CA ARG A 75 2.42 -4.69 -3.84
C ARG A 75 3.39 -5.69 -4.46
N ALA A 76 3.66 -5.57 -5.76
CA ALA A 76 4.64 -6.41 -6.45
C ALA A 76 6.01 -6.38 -5.76
N LEU A 77 6.52 -5.18 -5.45
CA LEU A 77 7.80 -5.02 -4.75
C LEU A 77 7.79 -5.66 -3.34
N ALA A 78 6.67 -5.59 -2.62
CA ALA A 78 6.53 -6.25 -1.33
C ALA A 78 6.58 -7.78 -1.44
N LEU A 79 5.94 -8.35 -2.48
CA LEU A 79 5.95 -9.78 -2.76
C LEU A 79 7.35 -10.27 -3.16
N GLU A 80 8.04 -9.53 -4.03
CA GLU A 80 9.43 -9.81 -4.40
C GLU A 80 10.36 -9.80 -3.18
N HIS A 81 10.23 -8.78 -2.32
CA HIS A 81 11.02 -8.66 -1.09
C HIS A 81 10.78 -9.82 -0.13
N LYS A 82 9.51 -10.22 0.06
CA LYS A 82 9.14 -11.40 0.86
C LYS A 82 9.76 -12.68 0.31
N ALA A 83 9.67 -12.90 -1.01
CA ALA A 83 10.24 -14.07 -1.65
C ALA A 83 11.76 -14.13 -1.50
N ALA A 84 12.45 -12.98 -1.64
CA ALA A 84 13.89 -12.88 -1.44
C ALA A 84 14.32 -13.19 0.00
N ILE A 85 13.55 -12.75 1.01
CA ILE A 85 13.81 -13.12 2.40
C ILE A 85 13.56 -14.61 2.62
N ARG A 86 12.46 -15.17 2.12
CA ARG A 86 12.16 -16.61 2.23
C ARG A 86 13.30 -17.46 1.66
N ALA A 87 13.88 -17.07 0.53
CA ALA A 87 15.01 -17.77 -0.09
C ALA A 87 16.31 -17.77 0.74
N ILE A 88 16.43 -16.89 1.75
CA ILE A 88 17.57 -16.87 2.67
C ILE A 88 17.35 -17.83 3.85
N LEU A 89 16.10 -18.11 4.20
CA LEU A 89 15.74 -18.94 5.34
C LEU A 89 15.82 -20.43 5.01
N SER A 90 16.13 -21.25 6.00
CA SER A 90 15.99 -22.71 5.90
C SER A 90 14.52 -23.13 6.06
N GLU A 91 14.19 -24.34 5.64
CA GLU A 91 12.84 -24.90 5.80
C GLU A 91 12.38 -24.92 7.27
N ASN A 92 13.29 -25.23 8.20
CA ASN A 92 12.99 -25.22 9.64
C ASN A 92 12.68 -23.80 10.14
N GLN A 93 13.40 -22.79 9.65
CA GLN A 93 13.15 -21.38 10.00
C GLN A 93 11.83 -20.88 9.40
N ILE A 94 11.51 -21.30 8.18
CA ILE A 94 10.22 -21.02 7.55
C ILE A 94 9.10 -21.65 8.38
N LYS A 95 9.22 -22.92 8.78
CA LYS A 95 8.21 -23.60 9.61
C LYS A 95 8.03 -22.93 10.98
N ALA A 96 9.13 -22.52 11.61
CA ALA A 96 9.10 -21.78 12.88
C ALA A 96 8.38 -20.43 12.71
N TRP A 97 8.70 -19.69 11.63
CA TRP A 97 7.99 -18.46 11.29
C TRP A 97 6.50 -18.71 11.10
N GLU A 98 6.13 -19.71 10.29
CA GLU A 98 4.74 -20.00 9.94
C GLU A 98 3.91 -20.43 11.15
N THR A 99 4.54 -21.10 12.11
CA THR A 99 3.91 -21.46 13.39
C THR A 99 3.64 -20.24 14.27
N HIS A 100 4.54 -19.25 14.29
CA HIS A 100 4.44 -18.11 15.19
C HIS A 100 3.72 -16.89 14.59
N TYR A 101 3.80 -16.71 13.27
CA TYR A 101 3.36 -15.49 12.60
C TYR A 101 2.38 -15.75 11.43
N GLY A 102 2.15 -17.01 11.09
CA GLY A 102 1.33 -17.44 9.95
C GLY A 102 2.12 -17.54 8.64
N SER A 103 1.42 -17.97 7.57
CA SER A 103 2.06 -18.35 6.31
C SER A 103 3.01 -17.28 5.75
N MET A 104 4.21 -17.73 5.38
CA MET A 104 5.19 -16.91 4.66
C MET A 104 4.96 -16.98 3.13
N ASN A 105 4.08 -17.87 2.66
CA ASN A 105 3.59 -17.85 1.28
C ASN A 105 2.49 -16.79 1.13
N ASN A 106 2.30 -16.30 -0.10
CA ASN A 106 1.26 -15.31 -0.39
C ASN A 106 -0.05 -16.03 -0.70
N GLY A 107 -1.17 -15.51 -0.20
CA GLY A 107 -2.49 -16.13 -0.41
C GLY A 107 -2.69 -17.47 0.28
N GLU A 108 -1.73 -17.99 1.04
CA GLU A 108 -1.89 -19.24 1.80
C GLU A 108 -2.34 -18.94 3.23
N GLY A 109 -3.34 -19.70 3.70
CA GLY A 109 -4.01 -19.50 4.98
C GLY A 109 -5.10 -18.42 4.95
N LEU A 110 -6.09 -18.53 5.85
CA LEU A 110 -7.27 -17.66 5.89
C LEU A 110 -6.90 -16.17 5.97
N ARG A 111 -5.84 -15.86 6.74
CA ARG A 111 -5.27 -14.51 6.85
C ARG A 111 -4.70 -13.96 5.54
N GLY A 112 -4.02 -14.79 4.77
CA GLY A 112 -3.45 -14.41 3.47
C GLY A 112 -4.55 -14.10 2.47
N ILE A 113 -5.52 -15.02 2.36
CA ILE A 113 -6.67 -14.91 1.43
C ILE A 113 -7.49 -13.65 1.73
N MET A 114 -7.86 -13.42 3.01
CA MET A 114 -8.64 -12.25 3.38
C MET A 114 -7.86 -10.95 3.19
N LYS A 115 -6.55 -10.93 3.49
CA LYS A 115 -5.70 -9.77 3.23
C LYS A 115 -5.66 -9.44 1.73
N ASP A 116 -5.49 -10.45 0.89
CA ASP A 116 -5.48 -10.29 -0.55
C ASP A 116 -6.83 -9.77 -1.08
N ASP A 117 -7.96 -10.19 -0.50
CA ASP A 117 -9.29 -9.63 -0.81
C ASP A 117 -9.38 -8.13 -0.48
N TYR A 118 -8.95 -7.71 0.72
CA TYR A 118 -8.94 -6.29 1.08
C TYR A 118 -8.02 -5.46 0.18
N ASP A 119 -6.83 -5.96 -0.11
CA ASP A 119 -5.90 -5.29 -1.02
C ASP A 119 -6.52 -5.19 -2.43
N ASN A 120 -7.21 -6.23 -2.92
CA ASN A 120 -7.93 -6.20 -4.20
C ASN A 120 -9.10 -5.19 -4.19
N ARG A 121 -9.89 -5.13 -3.12
CA ARG A 121 -10.99 -4.16 -2.96
C ARG A 121 -10.47 -2.73 -2.92
N LEU A 122 -9.33 -2.49 -2.27
CA LEU A 122 -8.65 -1.19 -2.26
C LEU A 122 -8.15 -0.79 -3.66
N ASP A 123 -7.54 -1.74 -4.38
CA ASP A 123 -7.08 -1.54 -5.75
C ASP A 123 -8.26 -1.20 -6.68
N GLN A 124 -9.39 -1.93 -6.59
CA GLN A 124 -10.60 -1.64 -7.35
C GLN A 124 -11.20 -0.27 -7.01
N LEU A 125 -11.22 0.11 -5.73
CA LEU A 125 -11.69 1.42 -5.29
C LEU A 125 -10.84 2.55 -5.86
N GLU A 126 -9.51 2.39 -5.90
CA GLU A 126 -8.59 3.36 -6.50
C GLU A 126 -8.77 3.46 -8.01
N ALA A 127 -8.88 2.32 -8.70
CA ALA A 127 -9.14 2.29 -10.14
C ALA A 127 -10.46 3.00 -10.50
N LYS A 128 -11.53 2.74 -9.72
CA LYS A 128 -12.83 3.40 -9.90
C LYS A 128 -12.72 4.90 -9.68
N PHE A 129 -12.03 5.33 -8.63
CA PHE A 129 -11.84 6.75 -8.34
C PHE A 129 -11.14 7.48 -9.49
N GLU A 130 -10.03 6.96 -10.01
CA GLU A 130 -9.30 7.61 -11.10
C GLU A 130 -10.14 7.63 -12.39
N LYS A 131 -10.83 6.54 -12.73
CA LYS A 131 -11.74 6.48 -13.88
C LYS A 131 -12.87 7.52 -13.79
N ASP A 132 -13.52 7.61 -12.64
CA ASP A 132 -14.62 8.55 -12.44
C ASP A 132 -14.14 10.00 -12.44
N LYS A 133 -12.95 10.25 -11.86
CA LYS A 133 -12.31 11.56 -11.87
C LYS A 133 -11.98 12.00 -13.31
N GLU A 134 -11.36 11.12 -14.10
CA GLU A 134 -11.04 11.39 -15.50
C GLU A 134 -12.31 11.65 -16.33
N ALA A 135 -13.38 10.87 -16.10
CA ALA A 135 -14.67 11.10 -16.74
C ALA A 135 -15.26 12.48 -16.41
N ILE A 136 -15.15 12.94 -15.15
CA ILE A 136 -15.58 14.29 -14.75
C ILE A 136 -14.71 15.35 -15.43
N GLU A 137 -13.39 15.16 -15.44
CA GLU A 137 -12.43 16.09 -16.04
C GLU A 137 -12.65 16.24 -17.56
N ASN A 138 -13.00 15.16 -18.25
CA ASN A 138 -13.28 15.12 -19.70
C ASN A 138 -14.73 15.48 -20.08
N SER A 139 -15.63 15.67 -19.11
CA SER A 139 -17.02 16.03 -19.39
C SER A 139 -17.19 17.44 -19.98
N SER A 140 -18.37 17.75 -20.53
CA SER A 140 -18.73 19.10 -21.01
C SER A 140 -19.14 20.07 -19.89
N LEU A 141 -19.02 19.67 -18.62
CA LEU A 141 -19.42 20.49 -17.47
C LEU A 141 -18.55 21.74 -17.33
N SER A 142 -19.10 22.78 -16.69
CA SER A 142 -18.32 23.98 -16.37
C SER A 142 -17.21 23.64 -15.36
N LYS A 143 -16.13 24.45 -15.39
CA LYS A 143 -14.94 24.24 -14.54
C LYS A 143 -15.28 24.15 -13.04
N ASP A 144 -16.18 25.00 -12.56
CA ASP A 144 -16.56 25.02 -11.15
C ASP A 144 -17.37 23.77 -10.77
N VAL A 145 -18.29 23.35 -11.64
CA VAL A 145 -19.05 22.10 -11.43
C VAL A 145 -18.13 20.88 -11.44
N LYS A 146 -17.13 20.82 -12.34
CA LYS A 146 -16.13 19.75 -12.33
C LYS A 146 -15.35 19.73 -11.01
N LYS A 147 -14.90 20.89 -10.54
CA LYS A 147 -14.14 21.01 -9.28
C LYS A 147 -14.94 20.51 -8.09
N ASP A 148 -16.22 20.87 -7.98
CA ASP A 148 -17.08 20.44 -6.88
C ASP A 148 -17.36 18.93 -6.95
N LYS A 149 -17.61 18.39 -8.15
CA LYS A 149 -17.79 16.95 -8.33
C LYS A 149 -16.53 16.15 -8.00
N VAL A 150 -15.34 16.58 -8.46
CA VAL A 150 -14.07 15.92 -8.11
C VAL A 150 -13.81 16.00 -6.60
N ARG A 151 -14.14 17.12 -5.95
CA ARG A 151 -14.01 17.26 -4.49
C ARG A 151 -14.91 16.27 -3.76
N SER A 152 -16.18 16.18 -4.16
CA SER A 152 -17.15 15.23 -3.58
C SER A 152 -16.67 13.78 -3.76
N LEU A 153 -16.28 13.41 -4.99
CA LEU A 153 -15.75 12.10 -5.32
C LEU A 153 -14.51 11.75 -4.48
N LYS A 154 -13.59 12.71 -4.30
CA LYS A 154 -12.39 12.52 -3.46
C LYS A 154 -12.74 12.29 -1.99
N ASN A 155 -13.76 12.96 -1.46
CA ASN A 155 -14.19 12.76 -0.09
C ASN A 155 -14.83 11.38 0.10
N GLN A 156 -15.69 10.95 -0.82
CA GLN A 156 -16.28 9.61 -0.81
C GLN A 156 -15.20 8.51 -0.89
N TYR A 157 -14.26 8.65 -1.83
CA TYR A 157 -13.12 7.74 -1.95
C TYR A 157 -12.33 7.62 -0.65
N LYS A 158 -12.02 8.74 0.02
CA LYS A 158 -11.31 8.72 1.31
C LYS A 158 -12.09 8.01 2.40
N GLN A 159 -13.38 8.28 2.52
CA GLN A 159 -14.23 7.63 3.52
C GLN A 159 -14.29 6.12 3.30
N GLU A 160 -14.51 5.68 2.06
CA GLU A 160 -14.59 4.26 1.74
C GLU A 160 -13.24 3.56 1.93
N LYS A 161 -12.13 4.23 1.58
CA LYS A 161 -10.78 3.69 1.83
C LYS A 161 -10.51 3.48 3.31
N GLU A 162 -10.88 4.42 4.16
CA GLU A 162 -10.74 4.26 5.62
C GLU A 162 -11.68 3.19 6.17
N ARG A 163 -12.91 3.08 5.63
CA ARG A 163 -13.85 2.01 5.98
C ARG A 163 -13.24 0.63 5.69
N LEU A 164 -12.68 0.41 4.51
CA LEU A 164 -12.04 -0.84 4.12
C LEU A 164 -10.84 -1.18 5.01
N LYS A 165 -10.01 -0.18 5.37
CA LYS A 165 -8.89 -0.39 6.31
C LYS A 165 -9.39 -0.80 7.69
N ASN A 166 -10.42 -0.13 8.21
CA ASN A 166 -11.00 -0.45 9.50
C ASN A 166 -11.63 -1.85 9.52
N GLU A 167 -12.30 -2.25 8.43
CA GLU A 167 -12.88 -3.58 8.25
C GLU A 167 -11.77 -4.66 8.28
N ARG A 168 -10.68 -4.43 7.54
CA ARG A 168 -9.48 -5.28 7.55
C ARG A 168 -8.87 -5.38 8.96
N ASP A 169 -8.64 -4.26 9.61
CA ASP A 169 -8.00 -4.21 10.93
C ASP A 169 -8.89 -4.84 12.02
N ALA A 170 -10.21 -4.69 11.89
CA ALA A 170 -11.17 -5.39 12.75
C ALA A 170 -11.14 -6.90 12.53
N ALA A 171 -11.09 -7.37 11.27
CA ALA A 171 -10.95 -8.79 10.97
C ALA A 171 -9.63 -9.37 11.52
N ILE A 172 -8.51 -8.63 11.42
CA ILE A 172 -7.24 -9.01 12.03
C ILE A 172 -7.38 -9.15 13.55
N ARG A 173 -7.96 -8.15 14.22
CA ARG A 173 -8.08 -8.11 15.69
C ARG A 173 -9.06 -9.11 16.29
N SER A 174 -10.11 -9.49 15.57
CA SER A 174 -11.15 -10.39 16.09
C SER A 174 -10.72 -11.87 16.13
N GLY A 175 -9.47 -12.20 15.76
CA GLY A 175 -9.00 -13.58 15.70
C GLY A 175 -9.63 -14.40 14.56
N VAL A 176 -10.48 -13.78 13.73
CA VAL A 176 -10.97 -14.40 12.48
C VAL A 176 -9.81 -14.74 11.55
N LEU A 177 -8.65 -14.08 11.71
CA LEU A 177 -7.42 -14.35 10.97
C LEU A 177 -6.39 -15.21 11.71
N GLU A 178 -6.67 -15.69 12.93
CA GLU A 178 -5.77 -16.54 13.72
C GLU A 178 -6.15 -18.04 13.67
N LYS A 179 -7.25 -18.41 12.99
CA LYS A 179 -7.66 -19.80 12.77
C LYS A 179 -7.39 -20.29 11.35
#